data_AF-A0A7W1TZB4-F1
#
_entry.id   AF-A0A7W1TZB4-F1
#
_cell.length_a   1.000
_cell.length_b   1.000
_cell.length_c   1.000
_cell.angle_alpha   90.00
_cell.angle_beta   90.00
_cell.angle_gamma   90.00
#
_symmetry.space_group_name_H-M   'P 1'
#
loop_
_entity.id
_entity.type
_entity.pdbx_description
1 polymer ?
#
loop_
_entity_poly.entity_id
_entity_poly.type
_entity_poly.pdbx_seq_one_letter_code
_entity_poly.pdbx_strand_id
1 'polypeptide(L)'
;MNKLQKLCHDLTQSYHSKKSPHHPQLIWKPSTSESVTCHYSAKTITLSTKNPATAAFAINSLAMAIQSDYHPEYLGEWPLRFTLKPLWIKDVHLPESDDSFCRRLIELGYNAAVLESDAPQLSEFCKTCFEYDVKVFLKPLPSQSDLPLLFHQLPDLAGLFLESRVQLDEPLQKKPHATQLEQHQKELSAFEALIPSSKKLIYYIPSSNVSHATQQALWIPSLCDEAGRSTIIAFSAVSGAPTEDHLAPHPLWDNLRQSIDTSATPLMPIVNFGGFTQGEGLWPALTFDLIDRYFSRCSRHTFAGVLGIVRNLPTSGSLLDCNLWVASQSTWNNTSATVLAETWFQALRPELDFKATVSDLKEIRYVVVELSKLRALCQQPVRISNDLYRHQVECMLSLLQRLQYRFEQQEATHVKRGIKPSWHDYFTYFSRDARRIIANFMQLYHVSLPHYRYIDDAQKGFWTDAQAPFLSQPNRGEKGDRMEMIFLENKLR
;
A
#
# COMPACT_ATOMS: atom_id res chain seq x y z
N MET A 1 0.55 9.88 -31.62
CA MET A 1 -0.12 10.09 -30.32
C MET A 1 0.82 9.59 -29.24
N ASN A 2 1.18 10.41 -28.25
CA ASN A 2 2.02 9.97 -27.12
C ASN A 2 1.31 8.80 -26.39
N LYS A 3 2.06 7.82 -25.83
CA LYS A 3 1.52 6.68 -25.07
C LYS A 3 0.47 7.10 -24.02
N LEU A 4 0.69 8.21 -23.32
CA LEU A 4 -0.29 8.75 -22.35
C LEU A 4 -1.59 9.25 -22.99
N GLN A 5 -1.50 9.93 -24.14
CA GLN A 5 -2.69 10.35 -24.88
C GLN A 5 -3.47 9.14 -25.40
N LYS A 6 -2.76 8.09 -25.82
CA LYS A 6 -3.36 6.81 -26.20
C LYS A 6 -4.08 6.18 -25.01
N LEU A 7 -3.47 6.15 -23.83
CA LEU A 7 -4.12 5.64 -22.62
C LEU A 7 -5.39 6.42 -22.28
N CYS A 8 -5.37 7.76 -22.32
CA CYS A 8 -6.56 8.58 -22.09
C CYS A 8 -7.67 8.25 -23.09
N HIS A 9 -7.32 8.06 -24.37
CA HIS A 9 -8.26 7.67 -25.41
C HIS A 9 -8.83 6.27 -25.15
N ASP A 10 -7.98 5.28 -24.88
CA ASP A 10 -8.37 3.88 -24.60
C ASP A 10 -9.35 3.82 -23.40
N LEU A 11 -9.05 4.53 -22.30
CA LEU A 11 -9.90 4.60 -21.12
C LEU A 11 -11.24 5.28 -21.41
N THR A 12 -11.23 6.37 -22.18
CA THR A 12 -12.46 7.06 -22.60
C THR A 12 -13.34 6.16 -23.48
N GLN A 13 -12.74 5.43 -24.43
CA GLN A 13 -13.46 4.48 -25.27
C GLN A 13 -14.03 3.30 -24.47
N SER A 14 -13.24 2.77 -23.53
CA SER A 14 -13.66 1.71 -22.60
C SER A 14 -14.86 2.14 -21.75
N TYR A 15 -14.90 3.40 -21.30
CA TYR A 15 -16.05 3.96 -20.61
C TYR A 15 -17.30 4.01 -21.52
N HIS A 16 -17.16 4.54 -22.74
CA HIS A 16 -18.29 4.71 -23.66
C HIS A 16 -18.85 3.37 -24.16
N SER A 17 -18.03 2.32 -24.28
CA SER A 17 -18.49 0.99 -24.72
C SER A 17 -19.31 0.24 -23.67
N LYS A 18 -19.10 0.53 -22.37
CA LYS A 18 -19.81 -0.11 -21.25
C LYS A 18 -21.06 0.68 -20.80
N LYS A 19 -21.43 1.71 -21.56
CA LYS A 19 -22.31 2.77 -21.09
C LYS A 19 -23.80 2.40 -21.15
N SER A 20 -24.54 2.64 -20.06
CA SER A 20 -26.01 2.70 -20.09
C SER A 20 -26.47 4.00 -20.76
N PRO A 21 -27.59 4.00 -21.52
CA PRO A 21 -28.09 5.20 -22.22
C PRO A 21 -28.30 6.43 -21.32
N HIS A 22 -28.39 6.25 -20.00
CA HIS A 22 -28.56 7.33 -19.03
C HIS A 22 -27.26 7.95 -18.50
N HIS A 23 -26.09 7.33 -18.74
CA HIS A 23 -24.83 7.86 -18.23
C HIS A 23 -24.42 9.15 -18.97
N PRO A 24 -23.64 10.04 -18.36
CA PRO A 24 -23.13 11.23 -19.04
C PRO A 24 -22.06 10.89 -20.09
N GLN A 25 -21.82 11.78 -21.06
CA GLN A 25 -20.60 11.70 -21.87
C GLN A 25 -19.40 12.20 -21.06
N LEU A 26 -18.25 11.54 -21.17
CA LEU A 26 -17.01 11.97 -20.54
C LEU A 26 -16.06 12.53 -21.61
N ILE A 27 -15.58 13.76 -21.41
CA ILE A 27 -14.67 14.46 -22.33
C ILE A 27 -13.52 15.03 -21.52
N TRP A 28 -12.28 14.77 -21.94
CA TRP A 28 -11.09 15.43 -21.40
C TRP A 28 -10.67 16.62 -22.29
N LYS A 29 -10.37 17.75 -21.66
CA LYS A 29 -9.75 18.92 -22.29
C LYS A 29 -8.44 19.26 -21.56
N PRO A 30 -7.35 19.57 -22.27
CA PRO A 30 -6.14 20.08 -21.63
C PRO A 30 -6.42 21.40 -20.89
N SER A 31 -5.77 21.60 -19.75
CA SER A 31 -5.83 22.86 -18.98
C SER A 31 -4.43 23.34 -18.60
N THR A 32 -4.34 24.53 -17.98
CA THR A 32 -3.08 25.06 -17.42
C THR A 32 -2.87 24.68 -15.95
N SER A 33 -3.88 24.11 -15.29
CA SER A 33 -3.85 23.77 -13.86
C SER A 33 -3.35 22.34 -13.62
N GLU A 34 -2.55 22.16 -12.57
CA GLU A 34 -2.15 20.84 -12.07
C GLU A 34 -3.30 20.14 -11.32
N SER A 35 -4.29 20.90 -10.85
CA SER A 35 -5.54 20.34 -10.30
C SER A 35 -6.37 19.69 -11.42
N VAL A 36 -7.22 18.76 -11.03
CA VAL A 36 -8.30 18.27 -11.90
C VAL A 36 -9.53 19.13 -11.65
N THR A 37 -10.18 19.58 -12.72
CA THR A 37 -11.49 20.25 -12.63
C THR A 37 -12.51 19.49 -13.44
N CYS A 38 -13.62 19.15 -12.80
CA CYS A 38 -14.73 18.38 -13.36
C CYS A 38 -16.01 19.21 -13.35
N HIS A 39 -16.61 19.41 -14.52
CA HIS A 39 -17.87 20.14 -14.67
C HIS A 39 -18.92 19.31 -15.39
N TYR A 40 -20.12 19.28 -14.85
CA TYR A 40 -21.26 18.62 -15.46
C TYR A 40 -22.19 19.65 -16.12
N SER A 41 -22.44 19.51 -17.42
CA SER A 41 -23.39 20.34 -18.17
C SER A 41 -23.96 19.57 -19.35
N ALA A 42 -25.26 19.71 -19.60
CA ALA A 42 -25.96 19.11 -20.74
C ALA A 42 -25.67 17.60 -20.95
N LYS A 43 -25.72 16.80 -19.87
CA LYS A 43 -25.39 15.36 -19.86
C LYS A 43 -23.94 15.03 -20.22
N THR A 44 -23.03 15.97 -20.07
CA THR A 44 -21.60 15.81 -20.33
C THR A 44 -20.79 16.21 -19.11
N ILE A 45 -19.88 15.34 -18.68
CA ILE A 45 -18.82 15.63 -17.72
C ILE A 45 -17.58 16.04 -18.52
N THR A 46 -17.17 17.28 -18.37
CA THR A 46 -15.90 17.79 -18.92
C THR A 46 -14.85 17.77 -17.83
N LEU A 47 -13.77 17.04 -18.06
CA LEU A 47 -12.59 16.98 -17.22
C LEU A 47 -11.48 17.85 -17.81
N SER A 48 -10.86 18.67 -16.97
CA SER A 48 -9.81 19.61 -17.36
C SER A 48 -8.59 19.44 -16.45
N THR A 49 -7.42 19.14 -17.03
CA THR A 49 -6.14 19.06 -16.30
C THR A 49 -4.96 19.23 -17.26
N LYS A 50 -3.83 19.71 -16.74
CA LYS A 50 -2.59 19.90 -17.51
C LYS A 50 -1.88 18.60 -17.85
N ASN A 51 -1.81 17.65 -16.92
CA ASN A 51 -1.01 16.42 -17.08
C ASN A 51 -1.86 15.27 -17.66
N PRO A 52 -1.47 14.67 -18.80
CA PRO A 52 -2.15 13.48 -19.34
C PRO A 52 -2.19 12.26 -18.41
N ALA A 53 -1.18 12.01 -17.58
CA ALA A 53 -1.22 10.93 -16.59
C ALA A 53 -2.29 11.18 -15.52
N THR A 54 -2.40 12.43 -15.07
CA THR A 54 -3.47 12.88 -14.17
C THR A 54 -4.84 12.76 -14.84
N ALA A 55 -4.94 13.09 -16.14
CA ALA A 55 -6.17 12.90 -16.90
C ALA A 55 -6.57 11.44 -16.98
N ALA A 56 -5.64 10.52 -17.29
CA ALA A 56 -5.90 9.09 -17.35
C ALA A 56 -6.44 8.55 -16.02
N PHE A 57 -5.78 8.90 -14.90
CA PHE A 57 -6.26 8.55 -13.56
C PHE A 57 -7.68 9.08 -13.29
N ALA A 58 -7.93 10.35 -13.59
CA ALA A 58 -9.19 10.98 -13.25
C ALA A 58 -10.34 10.53 -14.17
N ILE A 59 -10.05 10.18 -15.43
CA ILE A 59 -10.98 9.48 -16.34
C ILE A 59 -11.38 8.13 -15.73
N ASN A 60 -10.41 7.33 -15.28
CA ASN A 60 -10.69 6.04 -14.66
C ASN A 60 -11.52 6.18 -13.38
N SER A 61 -11.17 7.16 -12.54
CA SER A 61 -11.88 7.47 -11.29
C SER A 61 -13.32 7.90 -11.53
N LEU A 62 -13.55 8.79 -12.50
CA LEU A 62 -14.90 9.21 -12.89
C LEU A 62 -15.70 8.08 -13.50
N ALA A 63 -15.09 7.23 -14.33
CA ALA A 63 -15.78 6.09 -14.91
C ALA A 63 -16.33 5.16 -13.80
N MET A 64 -15.54 4.90 -12.76
CA MET A 64 -15.98 4.14 -11.59
C MET A 64 -17.06 4.87 -10.78
N ALA A 65 -16.90 6.17 -10.54
CA ALA A 65 -17.88 6.97 -9.83
C ALA A 65 -19.23 7.06 -10.54
N ILE A 66 -19.22 7.10 -11.87
CA ILE A 66 -20.45 7.09 -12.68
C ILE A 66 -21.11 5.70 -12.64
N GLN A 67 -20.33 4.62 -12.74
CA GLN A 67 -20.85 3.25 -12.67
C GLN A 67 -21.46 2.90 -11.31
N SER A 68 -21.07 3.62 -10.26
CA SER A 68 -21.53 3.43 -8.88
C SER A 68 -22.49 4.52 -8.41
N ASP A 69 -22.93 5.42 -9.29
CA ASP A 69 -23.79 6.57 -8.95
C ASP A 69 -23.20 7.57 -7.90
N TYR A 70 -21.89 7.51 -7.58
CA TYR A 70 -21.17 8.49 -6.72
C TYR A 70 -20.53 9.65 -7.48
N HIS A 71 -20.77 9.79 -8.78
CA HIS A 71 -20.18 10.87 -9.58
C HIS A 71 -20.37 12.31 -9.03
N PRO A 72 -21.40 12.68 -8.23
CA PRO A 72 -21.46 14.00 -7.61
C PRO A 72 -20.26 14.32 -6.70
N GLU A 73 -19.70 13.32 -6.00
CA GLU A 73 -18.51 13.46 -5.13
C GLU A 73 -17.23 13.80 -5.92
N TYR A 74 -17.30 13.66 -7.24
CA TYR A 74 -16.20 13.82 -8.18
C TYR A 74 -16.39 15.06 -9.08
N LEU A 75 -17.39 15.89 -8.82
CA LEU A 75 -17.55 17.19 -9.50
C LEU A 75 -16.80 18.30 -8.74
N GLY A 76 -16.41 19.36 -9.45
CA GLY A 76 -15.65 20.48 -8.89
C GLY A 76 -14.14 20.31 -9.06
N GLU A 77 -13.36 20.90 -8.16
CA GLU A 77 -11.90 20.86 -8.19
C GLU A 77 -11.35 19.76 -7.28
N TRP A 78 -10.41 18.97 -7.80
CA TRP A 78 -9.64 18.01 -7.00
C TRP A 78 -8.20 18.54 -6.91
N PRO A 79 -7.84 19.18 -5.78
CA PRO A 79 -6.51 19.72 -5.61
C PRO A 79 -5.49 18.57 -5.46
N LEU A 80 -4.34 18.73 -6.09
CA LEU A 80 -3.23 17.80 -5.93
C LEU A 80 -2.63 17.95 -4.53
N ARG A 81 -2.86 16.97 -3.63
CA ARG A 81 -2.33 17.02 -2.26
C ARG A 81 -0.84 16.71 -2.20
N PHE A 82 -0.40 15.76 -3.03
CA PHE A 82 0.98 15.28 -3.09
C PHE A 82 1.47 15.23 -4.53
N THR A 83 2.68 15.73 -4.75
CA THR A 83 3.33 15.71 -6.07
C THR A 83 3.90 14.33 -6.42
N LEU A 84 4.26 13.54 -5.41
CA LEU A 84 4.69 12.16 -5.55
C LEU A 84 3.68 11.22 -4.91
N LYS A 85 3.31 10.16 -5.63
CA LYS A 85 2.43 9.09 -5.14
C LYS A 85 3.13 7.77 -5.44
N PRO A 86 4.16 7.41 -4.64
CA PRO A 86 4.98 6.24 -4.93
C PRO A 86 4.39 4.96 -4.31
N LEU A 87 4.60 3.84 -5.00
CA LEU A 87 4.48 2.50 -4.44
C LEU A 87 5.86 1.85 -4.33
N TRP A 88 6.19 1.32 -3.16
CA TRP A 88 7.31 0.41 -2.97
C TRP A 88 6.85 -1.01 -3.24
N ILE A 89 7.33 -1.57 -4.35
CA ILE A 89 6.97 -2.89 -4.85
C ILE A 89 8.15 -3.83 -4.61
N LYS A 90 7.98 -4.81 -3.74
CA LYS A 90 9.08 -5.70 -3.32
C LYS A 90 9.37 -6.85 -4.27
N ASP A 91 8.35 -7.46 -4.87
CA ASP A 91 8.50 -8.62 -5.76
C ASP A 91 8.11 -8.22 -7.18
N VAL A 92 8.96 -7.45 -7.84
CA VAL A 92 8.73 -6.99 -9.22
C VAL A 92 9.31 -8.01 -10.19
N HIS A 93 8.43 -8.78 -10.83
CA HIS A 93 8.76 -9.40 -12.10
C HIS A 93 8.58 -8.31 -13.17
N LEU A 94 9.70 -7.71 -13.62
CA LEU A 94 9.64 -6.71 -14.68
C LEU A 94 9.10 -7.40 -15.94
N PRO A 95 7.97 -6.95 -16.50
CA PRO A 95 7.44 -7.54 -17.72
C PRO A 95 8.40 -7.27 -18.87
N GLU A 96 8.58 -8.26 -19.75
CA GLU A 96 9.34 -8.06 -20.98
C GLU A 96 8.54 -7.13 -21.90
N SER A 97 8.96 -5.87 -22.02
CA SER A 97 8.46 -4.86 -22.98
C SER A 97 6.98 -4.44 -22.90
N ASP A 98 6.18 -4.97 -21.96
CA ASP A 98 4.75 -4.62 -21.86
C ASP A 98 4.51 -3.36 -21.01
N ASP A 99 3.74 -2.43 -21.58
CA ASP A 99 3.27 -1.20 -20.96
C ASP A 99 2.24 -1.43 -19.84
N SER A 100 1.76 -2.67 -19.64
CA SER A 100 0.72 -3.04 -18.67
C SER A 100 1.02 -2.57 -17.24
N PHE A 101 2.29 -2.64 -16.80
CA PHE A 101 2.71 -2.12 -15.50
C PHE A 101 2.40 -0.62 -15.37
N CYS A 102 2.85 0.19 -16.33
CA CYS A 102 2.68 1.65 -16.29
C CYS A 102 1.22 2.05 -16.38
N ARG A 103 0.47 1.39 -17.27
CA ARG A 103 -0.98 1.59 -17.40
C ARG A 103 -1.68 1.31 -16.08
N ARG A 104 -1.39 0.16 -15.47
CA ARG A 104 -2.02 -0.24 -14.21
C ARG A 104 -1.69 0.70 -13.06
N LEU A 105 -0.44 1.13 -12.96
CA LEU A 105 0.01 2.07 -11.94
C LEU A 105 -0.73 3.41 -12.04
N ILE A 106 -0.91 3.93 -13.26
CA ILE A 106 -1.64 5.19 -13.52
C ILE A 106 -3.14 5.03 -13.28
N GLU A 107 -3.75 3.90 -13.69
CA GLU A 107 -5.17 3.61 -13.42
C GLU A 107 -5.47 3.60 -11.92
N LEU A 108 -4.55 3.06 -11.11
CA LEU A 108 -4.61 3.11 -9.66
C LEU A 108 -4.34 4.52 -9.11
N GLY A 109 -3.73 5.42 -9.89
CA GLY A 109 -3.46 6.81 -9.54
C GLY A 109 -2.09 7.10 -8.94
N TYR A 110 -1.16 6.15 -9.06
CA TYR A 110 0.22 6.32 -8.66
C TYR A 110 1.06 6.85 -9.83
N ASN A 111 2.06 7.69 -9.53
CA ASN A 111 2.94 8.30 -10.53
C ASN A 111 4.42 7.97 -10.31
N ALA A 112 4.70 7.05 -9.37
CA ALA A 112 6.04 6.63 -9.06
C ALA A 112 6.08 5.21 -8.52
N ALA A 113 7.21 4.54 -8.70
CA ALA A 113 7.49 3.23 -8.14
C ALA A 113 8.89 3.18 -7.54
N VAL A 114 9.02 2.58 -6.36
CA VAL A 114 10.29 2.18 -5.74
C VAL A 114 10.45 0.69 -5.99
N LEU A 115 11.57 0.30 -6.61
CA LEU A 115 11.83 -1.08 -7.02
C LEU A 115 13.10 -1.61 -6.35
N GLU A 116 13.05 -2.90 -5.99
CA GLU A 116 14.22 -3.69 -5.58
C GLU A 116 14.58 -4.63 -6.75
N SER A 117 15.55 -4.25 -7.59
CA SER A 117 15.89 -5.08 -8.75
C SER A 117 17.33 -4.89 -9.23
N ASP A 118 18.00 -6.01 -9.50
CA ASP A 118 19.27 -6.10 -10.24
C ASP A 118 19.04 -6.48 -11.72
N ALA A 119 17.80 -6.38 -12.21
CA ALA A 119 17.43 -6.97 -13.50
C ALA A 119 18.13 -6.30 -14.69
N PRO A 120 18.62 -7.08 -15.67
CA PRO A 120 19.30 -6.56 -16.87
C PRO A 120 18.39 -5.72 -17.77
N GLN A 121 17.07 -5.85 -17.64
CA GLN A 121 16.06 -5.15 -18.45
C GLN A 121 15.65 -3.78 -17.87
N LEU A 122 16.26 -3.34 -16.77
CA LEU A 122 15.85 -2.13 -16.05
C LEU A 122 15.92 -0.85 -16.91
N SER A 123 16.84 -0.77 -17.88
CA SER A 123 16.97 0.40 -18.76
C SER A 123 15.73 0.61 -19.65
N GLU A 124 15.27 -0.46 -20.33
CA GLU A 124 14.08 -0.41 -21.17
C GLU A 124 12.81 -0.16 -20.36
N PHE A 125 12.74 -0.77 -19.17
CA PHE A 125 11.64 -0.55 -18.25
C PHE A 125 11.57 0.91 -17.76
N CYS A 126 12.70 1.49 -17.34
CA CYS A 126 12.78 2.90 -16.92
C CYS A 126 12.38 3.84 -18.05
N LYS A 127 12.84 3.58 -19.28
CA LYS A 127 12.44 4.35 -20.47
C LYS A 127 10.92 4.27 -20.70
N THR A 128 10.35 3.07 -20.59
CA THR A 128 8.90 2.88 -20.72
C THR A 128 8.14 3.66 -19.65
N CYS A 129 8.57 3.59 -18.39
CA CYS A 129 7.98 4.38 -17.31
C CYS A 129 8.07 5.88 -17.58
N PHE A 130 9.21 6.37 -18.08
CA PHE A 130 9.42 7.77 -18.43
C PHE A 130 8.45 8.25 -19.53
N GLU A 131 8.20 7.43 -20.55
CA GLU A 131 7.20 7.73 -21.60
C GLU A 131 5.76 7.87 -21.05
N TYR A 132 5.49 7.26 -19.89
CA TYR A 132 4.24 7.36 -19.14
C TYR A 132 4.27 8.41 -18.01
N ASP A 133 5.32 9.23 -17.89
CA ASP A 133 5.54 10.15 -16.75
C ASP A 133 5.51 9.45 -15.36
N VAL A 134 5.88 8.17 -15.35
CA VAL A 134 6.06 7.37 -14.13
C VAL A 134 7.51 7.48 -13.66
N LYS A 135 7.70 7.94 -12.43
CA LYS A 135 9.03 8.12 -11.83
C LYS A 135 9.51 6.82 -11.18
N VAL A 136 10.63 6.28 -11.65
CA VAL A 136 11.24 5.08 -11.06
C VAL A 136 12.34 5.47 -10.09
N PHE A 137 12.24 4.97 -8.86
CA PHE A 137 13.28 5.07 -7.84
C PHE A 137 13.84 3.67 -7.61
N LEU A 138 15.17 3.53 -7.69
CA LEU A 138 15.80 2.24 -7.41
C LEU A 138 16.22 2.18 -5.94
N LYS A 139 15.90 1.07 -5.28
CA LYS A 139 16.56 0.69 -4.03
C LYS A 139 17.77 -0.16 -4.38
N PRO A 140 19.00 0.39 -4.33
CA PRO A 140 20.19 -0.33 -4.75
C PRO A 140 20.44 -1.52 -3.81
N LEU A 141 20.77 -2.68 -4.38
CA LEU A 141 21.22 -3.81 -3.57
C LEU A 141 22.63 -3.54 -3.01
N PRO A 142 23.02 -4.18 -1.89
CA PRO A 142 24.35 -3.98 -1.29
C PRO A 142 25.52 -4.25 -2.24
N SER A 143 25.31 -5.05 -3.29
CA SER A 143 26.25 -5.39 -4.36
C SER A 143 26.54 -4.24 -5.34
N GLN A 144 25.67 -3.23 -5.42
CA GLN A 144 25.82 -2.11 -6.36
C GLN A 144 26.74 -1.04 -5.74
N SER A 145 28.03 -1.10 -6.06
CA SER A 145 29.07 -0.25 -5.45
C SER A 145 29.33 1.09 -6.15
N ASP A 146 28.84 1.30 -7.37
CA ASP A 146 29.09 2.51 -8.17
C ASP A 146 27.78 3.20 -8.61
N LEU A 147 27.27 4.09 -7.75
CA LEU A 147 26.06 4.89 -8.03
C LEU A 147 26.22 5.84 -9.22
N PRO A 148 27.36 6.54 -9.42
CA PRO A 148 27.58 7.32 -10.64
C PRO A 148 27.42 6.51 -11.94
N LEU A 149 27.98 5.30 -12.00
CA LEU A 149 27.83 4.43 -13.17
C LEU A 149 26.38 4.01 -13.40
N LEU A 150 25.63 3.75 -12.31
CA LEU A 150 24.21 3.39 -12.39
C LEU A 150 23.38 4.49 -13.09
N PHE A 151 23.59 5.77 -12.75
CA PHE A 151 22.87 6.88 -13.41
C PHE A 151 23.28 7.07 -14.87
N HIS A 152 24.51 6.71 -15.24
CA HIS A 152 24.92 6.67 -16.64
C HIS A 152 24.22 5.56 -17.43
N GLN A 153 24.02 4.39 -16.81
CA GLN A 153 23.34 3.25 -17.43
C GLN A 153 21.82 3.42 -17.49
N LEU A 154 21.25 4.17 -16.54
CA LEU A 154 19.81 4.39 -16.38
C LEU A 154 19.48 5.90 -16.40
N PRO A 155 19.65 6.59 -17.54
CA PRO A 155 19.44 8.03 -17.63
C PRO A 155 18.00 8.45 -17.29
N ASP A 156 17.01 7.58 -17.52
CA ASP A 156 15.58 7.81 -17.26
C ASP A 156 15.18 7.53 -15.79
N LEU A 157 16.09 7.03 -14.96
CA LEU A 157 15.83 6.81 -13.52
C LEU A 157 15.54 8.15 -12.83
N ALA A 158 14.48 8.24 -12.03
CA ALA A 158 14.13 9.49 -11.35
C ALA A 158 15.03 9.77 -10.13
N GLY A 159 15.55 8.72 -9.50
CA GLY A 159 16.32 8.84 -8.28
C GLY A 159 16.60 7.52 -7.58
N LEU A 160 17.05 7.61 -6.33
CA LEU A 160 17.29 6.46 -5.47
C LEU A 160 16.37 6.49 -4.26
N PHE A 161 15.97 5.30 -3.82
CA PHE A 161 15.42 5.05 -2.49
C PHE A 161 16.51 4.38 -1.67
N LEU A 162 17.08 5.09 -0.71
CA LEU A 162 18.17 4.60 0.10
C LEU A 162 17.71 4.36 1.52
N GLU A 163 17.85 3.12 1.98
CA GLU A 163 17.69 2.78 3.39
C GLU A 163 19.00 3.04 4.14
N SER A 164 18.94 3.86 5.18
CA SER A 164 20.12 4.23 5.98
C SER A 164 20.77 3.01 6.62
N ARG A 165 22.11 2.96 6.56
CA ARG A 165 22.92 1.88 7.14
C ARG A 165 23.46 2.22 8.52
N VAL A 166 23.26 3.44 9.01
CA VAL A 166 23.70 3.89 10.34
C VAL A 166 23.19 2.96 11.45
N GLN A 167 22.04 2.32 11.24
CA GLN A 167 21.49 1.32 12.18
C GLN A 167 21.91 -0.13 11.91
N LEU A 168 22.44 -0.43 10.72
CA LEU A 168 22.72 -1.80 10.25
C LEU A 168 24.22 -2.15 10.30
N ASP A 169 25.12 -1.16 10.23
CA ASP A 169 26.57 -1.37 10.19
C ASP A 169 27.25 -1.01 11.53
N GLU A 170 27.59 -2.03 12.34
CA GLU A 170 28.53 -1.90 13.47
C GLU A 170 29.86 -1.18 13.15
N PRO A 171 30.50 -1.30 11.96
CA PRO A 171 31.82 -0.69 11.75
C PRO A 171 31.84 0.85 11.67
N LEU A 172 30.69 1.54 11.47
CA LEU A 172 30.61 3.01 11.54
C LEU A 172 30.56 3.55 12.98
N GLN A 173 30.28 2.69 13.97
CA GLN A 173 30.30 3.04 15.39
C GLN A 173 31.72 3.21 15.96
N LYS A 174 32.77 3.04 15.15
CA LYS A 174 34.18 3.18 15.54
C LYS A 174 34.64 4.61 15.87
N LYS A 175 33.76 5.62 15.82
CA LYS A 175 34.00 6.93 16.43
C LYS A 175 33.23 7.02 17.76
N PRO A 176 33.90 6.94 18.92
CA PRO A 176 33.23 6.82 20.23
C PRO A 176 32.41 8.05 20.69
N HIS A 177 32.22 9.07 19.85
CA HIS A 177 31.61 10.35 20.24
C HIS A 177 30.58 10.93 19.26
N ALA A 178 30.29 10.29 18.12
CA ALA A 178 29.35 10.86 17.15
C ALA A 178 27.89 10.53 17.51
N THR A 179 27.02 11.55 17.57
CA THR A 179 25.58 11.35 17.81
C THR A 179 24.90 10.65 16.62
N GLN A 180 23.72 10.04 16.81
CA GLN A 180 22.95 9.45 15.70
C GLN A 180 22.66 10.47 14.60
N LEU A 181 22.33 11.70 14.97
CA LEU A 181 22.12 12.81 14.04
C LEU A 181 23.36 13.04 13.17
N GLU A 182 24.53 13.20 13.78
CA GLU A 182 25.80 13.42 13.06
C GLU A 182 26.16 12.26 12.12
N GLN A 183 25.84 11.02 12.52
CA GLN A 183 26.06 9.85 11.68
C GLN A 183 25.15 9.86 10.44
N HIS A 184 23.86 10.16 10.62
CA HIS A 184 22.91 10.28 9.52
C HIS A 184 23.22 11.48 8.62
N GLN A 185 23.62 12.63 9.16
CA GLN A 185 24.05 13.81 8.39
C GLN A 185 25.25 13.49 7.50
N LYS A 186 26.25 12.79 8.05
CA LYS A 186 27.43 12.38 7.30
C LYS A 186 27.08 11.38 6.20
N GLU A 187 26.25 10.38 6.50
CA GLU A 187 25.79 9.41 5.51
C GLU A 187 25.02 10.11 4.38
N LEU A 188 24.03 10.93 4.74
CA LEU A 188 23.21 11.68 3.80
C LEU A 188 24.07 12.56 2.88
N SER A 189 24.96 13.36 3.45
CA SER A 189 25.87 14.23 2.68
C SER A 189 26.75 13.45 1.70
N ALA A 190 27.22 12.26 2.10
CA ALA A 190 28.02 11.41 1.23
C ALA A 190 27.22 10.91 0.02
N PHE A 191 25.95 10.54 0.21
CA PHE A 191 25.09 10.11 -0.89
C PHE A 191 24.64 11.27 -1.77
N GLU A 192 24.30 12.42 -1.20
CA GLU A 192 23.95 13.62 -1.96
C GLU A 192 25.10 14.06 -2.88
N ALA A 193 26.34 13.91 -2.46
CA ALA A 193 27.51 14.20 -3.30
C ALA A 193 27.68 13.25 -4.49
N LEU A 194 27.14 12.03 -4.42
CA LEU A 194 27.23 11.00 -5.47
C LEU A 194 26.04 11.03 -6.44
N ILE A 195 24.93 11.62 -6.05
CA ILE A 195 23.69 11.66 -6.83
C ILE A 195 23.67 12.95 -7.68
N PRO A 196 23.44 12.87 -9.00
CA PRO A 196 23.34 14.07 -9.83
C PRO A 196 22.23 14.99 -9.32
N SER A 197 22.46 16.31 -9.35
CA SER A 197 21.50 17.30 -8.82
C SER A 197 20.11 17.28 -9.49
N SER A 198 20.02 16.75 -10.71
CA SER A 198 18.77 16.54 -11.44
C SER A 198 17.95 15.33 -10.96
N LYS A 199 18.53 14.47 -10.13
CA LYS A 199 17.92 13.26 -9.58
C LYS A 199 17.50 13.50 -8.14
N LYS A 200 16.52 12.72 -7.68
CA LYS A 200 16.01 12.80 -6.31
C LYS A 200 16.59 11.70 -5.42
N LEU A 201 16.73 12.00 -4.14
CA LEU A 201 17.06 11.02 -3.11
C LEU A 201 15.86 10.87 -2.15
N ILE A 202 15.32 9.66 -2.01
CA ILE A 202 14.42 9.31 -0.91
C ILE A 202 15.27 8.60 0.14
N TYR A 203 15.61 9.30 1.22
CA TYR A 203 16.44 8.78 2.30
C TYR A 203 15.55 8.23 3.43
N TYR A 204 15.46 6.91 3.51
CA TYR A 204 14.65 6.21 4.49
C TYR A 204 15.44 5.91 5.76
N ILE A 205 14.90 6.34 6.90
CA ILE A 205 15.45 6.10 8.23
C ILE A 205 14.62 4.97 8.87
N PRO A 206 15.12 3.72 8.90
CA PRO A 206 14.39 2.60 9.46
C PRO A 206 14.28 2.71 10.99
N SER A 207 13.18 2.24 11.56
CA SER A 207 13.00 2.10 13.01
C SER A 207 12.85 0.62 13.34
N SER A 208 13.76 0.03 14.10
CA SER A 208 13.66 -1.40 14.45
C SER A 208 12.69 -1.68 15.61
N ASN A 209 12.38 -0.67 16.43
CA ASN A 209 11.47 -0.79 17.57
C ASN A 209 10.98 0.60 18.06
N VAL A 210 10.09 0.58 19.05
CA VAL A 210 9.48 1.77 19.66
C VAL A 210 10.52 2.72 20.28
N SER A 211 11.58 2.19 20.90
CA SER A 211 12.64 3.00 21.51
C SER A 211 13.42 3.78 20.45
N HIS A 212 13.79 3.10 19.35
CA HIS A 212 14.47 3.74 18.21
C HIS A 212 13.59 4.82 17.58
N ALA A 213 12.30 4.54 17.36
CA ALA A 213 11.35 5.50 16.83
C ALA A 213 11.20 6.75 17.74
N THR A 214 11.24 6.55 19.06
CA THR A 214 11.19 7.65 20.04
C THR A 214 12.43 8.52 19.98
N GLN A 215 13.63 7.91 19.90
CA GLN A 215 14.89 8.66 19.74
C GLN A 215 14.92 9.43 18.41
N GLN A 216 14.54 8.78 17.32
CA GLN A 216 14.46 9.37 15.98
C GLN A 216 13.58 10.61 15.93
N ALA A 217 12.43 10.56 16.58
CA ALA A 217 11.51 11.69 16.61
C ALA A 217 12.14 12.97 17.17
N LEU A 218 13.15 12.87 18.04
CA LEU A 218 13.83 14.02 18.65
C LEU A 218 14.80 14.73 17.69
N TRP A 219 15.40 14.02 16.74
CA TRP A 219 16.48 14.56 15.91
C TRP A 219 16.18 14.60 14.41
N ILE A 220 15.19 13.85 13.90
CA ILE A 220 14.80 13.91 12.48
C ILE A 220 14.46 15.34 12.01
N PRO A 221 13.74 16.17 12.78
CA PRO A 221 13.49 17.56 12.37
C PRO A 221 14.79 18.32 12.06
N SER A 222 15.81 18.19 12.91
CA SER A 222 17.11 18.83 12.67
C SER A 222 17.85 18.25 11.46
N LEU A 223 17.73 16.94 11.21
CA LEU A 223 18.27 16.36 9.98
C LEU A 223 17.60 16.95 8.72
N CYS A 224 16.30 17.25 8.79
CA CYS A 224 15.57 17.84 7.67
C CYS A 224 16.05 19.26 7.35
N ASP A 225 16.58 20.01 8.32
CA ASP A 225 17.12 21.35 8.10
C ASP A 225 18.45 21.33 7.33
N GLU A 226 19.18 20.21 7.37
CA GLU A 226 20.47 20.05 6.70
C GLU A 226 20.38 19.29 5.37
N ALA A 227 19.28 18.60 5.11
CA ALA A 227 19.09 17.84 3.89
C ALA A 227 19.07 18.76 2.64
N GLY A 228 19.66 18.26 1.55
CA GLY A 228 19.69 18.96 0.27
C GLY A 228 18.31 19.10 -0.38
N ARG A 229 18.20 20.07 -1.30
CA ARG A 229 16.92 20.42 -1.96
C ARG A 229 16.28 19.29 -2.79
N SER A 230 17.08 18.31 -3.22
CA SER A 230 16.61 17.15 -4.00
C SER A 230 16.33 15.92 -3.12
N THR A 231 16.40 16.07 -1.80
CA THR A 231 16.22 15.00 -0.81
C THR A 231 14.81 15.02 -0.23
N ILE A 232 14.28 13.82 0.02
CA ILE A 232 13.03 13.57 0.73
C ILE A 232 13.38 12.64 1.90
N ILE A 233 13.05 13.04 3.12
CA ILE A 233 13.28 12.20 4.30
C ILE A 233 12.07 11.28 4.48
N ALA A 234 12.30 9.98 4.38
CA ALA A 234 11.29 8.96 4.57
C ALA A 234 11.41 8.28 5.95
N PHE A 235 10.27 7.95 6.54
CA PHE A 235 10.18 7.32 7.85
C PHE A 235 8.99 6.37 7.92
N SER A 236 9.03 5.37 8.81
CA SER A 236 7.89 4.48 9.03
C SER A 236 6.73 5.24 9.66
N ALA A 237 5.50 5.04 9.18
CA ALA A 237 4.33 5.69 9.77
C ALA A 237 3.98 5.16 11.18
N VAL A 238 4.51 3.99 11.54
CA VAL A 238 4.40 3.35 12.86
C VAL A 238 5.75 3.38 13.60
N SER A 239 5.73 3.11 14.90
CA SER A 239 6.91 3.13 15.78
C SER A 239 7.82 1.89 15.64
N GLY A 240 8.01 1.39 14.42
CA GLY A 240 8.78 0.18 14.10
C GLY A 240 8.82 -0.03 12.59
N ALA A 241 8.95 -1.28 12.12
CA ALA A 241 8.94 -1.52 10.69
C ALA A 241 7.56 -1.17 10.08
N PRO A 242 7.51 -0.61 8.86
CA PRO A 242 6.25 -0.12 8.28
C PRO A 242 5.22 -1.23 8.02
N THR A 243 5.62 -2.50 8.06
CA THR A 243 4.75 -3.70 7.92
C THR A 243 4.14 -4.17 9.24
N GLU A 244 4.54 -3.56 10.36
CA GLU A 244 4.11 -3.90 11.72
C GLU A 244 2.94 -3.01 12.16
N ASP A 245 1.84 -3.06 11.41
CA ASP A 245 0.68 -2.18 11.59
C ASP A 245 0.02 -2.24 12.99
N HIS A 246 0.39 -3.23 13.81
CA HIS A 246 -0.04 -3.36 15.20
C HIS A 246 0.66 -2.38 16.15
N LEU A 247 1.78 -1.79 15.72
CA LEU A 247 2.48 -0.78 16.49
C LEU A 247 1.76 0.57 16.46
N ALA A 248 2.01 1.38 17.47
CA ALA A 248 1.47 2.73 17.56
C ALA A 248 2.01 3.62 16.42
N PRO A 249 1.34 4.75 16.12
CA PRO A 249 1.91 5.75 15.21
C PRO A 249 3.31 6.20 15.64
N HIS A 250 4.19 6.47 14.67
CA HIS A 250 5.54 6.93 14.93
C HIS A 250 5.52 8.25 15.75
N PRO A 251 6.31 8.41 16.84
CA PRO A 251 6.26 9.61 17.70
C PRO A 251 6.56 10.92 16.97
N LEU A 252 7.31 10.86 15.86
CA LEU A 252 7.56 12.00 14.97
C LEU A 252 6.27 12.72 14.55
N TRP A 253 5.14 12.02 14.39
CA TRP A 253 3.86 12.65 14.06
C TRP A 253 3.44 13.72 15.07
N ASP A 254 3.66 13.46 16.35
CA ASP A 254 3.28 14.39 17.42
C ASP A 254 4.29 15.52 17.53
N ASN A 255 5.58 15.24 17.37
CA ASN A 255 6.63 16.26 17.32
C ASN A 255 6.39 17.25 16.15
N LEU A 256 6.05 16.74 14.97
CA LEU A 256 5.68 17.56 13.83
C LEU A 256 4.43 18.40 14.13
N ARG A 257 3.39 17.84 14.76
CA ARG A 257 2.18 18.61 15.10
C ARG A 257 2.48 19.78 16.05
N GLN A 258 3.41 19.58 16.97
CA GLN A 258 3.82 20.56 17.98
C GLN A 258 4.84 21.59 17.44
N SER A 259 5.57 21.26 16.37
CA SER A 259 6.49 22.19 15.72
C SER A 259 5.76 23.42 15.19
N ILE A 260 6.30 24.60 15.51
CA ILE A 260 5.80 25.88 14.99
C ILE A 260 6.21 26.02 13.52
N ASP A 261 7.45 25.68 13.22
CA ASP A 261 8.00 25.79 11.87
C ASP A 261 7.72 24.51 11.07
N THR A 262 7.34 24.70 9.80
CA THR A 262 7.23 23.61 8.85
C THR A 262 8.62 23.18 8.40
N SER A 263 8.84 21.87 8.29
CA SER A 263 10.10 21.35 7.78
C SER A 263 10.43 21.92 6.39
N ALA A 264 11.67 22.39 6.22
CA ALA A 264 12.18 22.88 4.95
C ALA A 264 12.32 21.74 3.92
N THR A 265 12.62 20.53 4.39
CA THR A 265 12.76 19.33 3.54
C THR A 265 11.46 18.53 3.49
N PRO A 266 11.01 18.10 2.30
CA PRO A 266 9.82 17.29 2.21
C PRO A 266 9.95 15.95 2.93
N LEU A 267 8.91 15.59 3.68
CA LEU A 267 8.79 14.31 4.38
C LEU A 267 7.99 13.28 3.57
N MET A 268 8.23 12.00 3.83
CA MET A 268 7.49 10.89 3.22
C MET A 268 7.25 9.72 4.20
N PRO A 269 6.08 9.63 4.84
CA PRO A 269 5.72 8.45 5.62
C PRO A 269 5.59 7.21 4.74
N ILE A 270 6.03 6.06 5.25
CA ILE A 270 5.86 4.74 4.63
C ILE A 270 4.73 4.00 5.34
N VAL A 271 3.73 3.54 4.58
CA VAL A 271 2.52 2.90 5.11
C VAL A 271 2.22 1.60 4.35
N ASN A 272 1.79 0.56 5.07
CA ASN A 272 1.46 -0.75 4.51
C ASN A 272 0.05 -0.85 3.91
N PHE A 273 -0.29 0.03 2.96
CA PHE A 273 -1.62 -0.01 2.32
C PHE A 273 -1.88 -1.31 1.57
N GLY A 274 -0.84 -1.92 1.00
CA GLY A 274 -0.94 -3.20 0.30
C GLY A 274 -1.09 -4.41 1.21
N GLY A 275 -1.05 -4.23 2.54
CA GLY A 275 -1.14 -5.34 3.50
C GLY A 275 -0.03 -6.36 3.31
N PHE A 276 1.18 -5.91 2.95
CA PHE A 276 2.39 -6.72 2.85
C PHE A 276 2.60 -7.47 4.15
N THR A 277 2.85 -8.79 4.03
CA THR A 277 2.85 -9.78 5.13
C THR A 277 1.56 -9.86 5.95
N GLN A 278 0.46 -9.19 5.55
CA GLN A 278 -0.82 -9.14 6.27
C GLN A 278 -2.00 -9.51 5.36
N GLY A 279 -1.80 -10.50 4.50
CA GLY A 279 -2.84 -11.05 3.63
C GLY A 279 -2.71 -10.58 2.18
N GLU A 280 -2.27 -9.36 1.90
CA GLU A 280 -1.97 -8.86 0.54
C GLU A 280 -3.15 -9.00 -0.45
N GLY A 281 -4.37 -8.76 0.02
CA GLY A 281 -5.60 -8.95 -0.79
C GLY A 281 -6.06 -10.41 -0.96
N LEU A 282 -5.33 -11.37 -0.38
CA LEU A 282 -5.74 -12.78 -0.28
C LEU A 282 -6.68 -13.03 0.91
N TRP A 283 -6.62 -12.15 1.91
CA TRP A 283 -7.57 -12.10 3.01
C TRP A 283 -8.59 -10.98 2.78
N PRO A 284 -9.81 -11.07 3.35
CA PRO A 284 -10.82 -10.01 3.27
C PRO A 284 -10.49 -8.84 4.22
N ALA A 285 -9.25 -8.35 4.16
CA ALA A 285 -8.72 -7.32 5.04
C ALA A 285 -8.50 -6.02 4.25
N LEU A 286 -9.22 -4.98 4.65
CA LEU A 286 -9.17 -3.68 4.02
C LEU A 286 -8.54 -2.67 4.97
N THR A 287 -7.60 -1.85 4.47
CA THR A 287 -6.71 -1.01 5.28
C THR A 287 -7.23 0.42 5.47
N PHE A 288 -8.55 0.59 5.46
CA PHE A 288 -9.22 1.89 5.53
C PHE A 288 -8.87 2.67 6.80
N ASP A 289 -8.73 1.97 7.92
CA ASP A 289 -8.37 2.55 9.21
C ASP A 289 -6.97 3.18 9.15
N LEU A 290 -6.03 2.57 8.42
CA LEU A 290 -4.69 3.13 8.22
C LEU A 290 -4.73 4.34 7.28
N ILE A 291 -5.50 4.26 6.20
CA ILE A 291 -5.64 5.35 5.21
C ILE A 291 -6.18 6.59 5.91
N ASP A 292 -7.35 6.52 6.54
CA ASP A 292 -7.94 7.67 7.23
C ASP A 292 -7.03 8.19 8.36
N ARG A 293 -6.38 7.29 9.12
CA ARG A 293 -5.46 7.64 10.20
C ARG A 293 -4.24 8.41 9.71
N TYR A 294 -3.55 7.98 8.66
CA TYR A 294 -2.27 8.62 8.28
C TYR A 294 -2.44 9.80 7.33
N PHE A 295 -3.42 9.77 6.43
CA PHE A 295 -3.68 10.92 5.54
C PHE A 295 -4.11 12.17 6.32
N SER A 296 -4.93 12.01 7.37
CA SER A 296 -5.33 13.14 8.23
C SER A 296 -4.16 13.80 8.98
N ARG A 297 -3.04 13.09 9.16
CA ARG A 297 -1.82 13.61 9.80
C ARG A 297 -0.93 14.41 8.83
N CYS A 298 -1.20 14.36 7.53
CA CYS A 298 -0.39 15.00 6.49
C CYS A 298 -0.87 16.41 6.11
N SER A 299 -1.39 17.19 7.06
CA SER A 299 -2.08 18.46 6.77
C SER A 299 -1.25 19.74 7.01
N ARG A 300 -0.20 19.67 7.84
CA ARG A 300 0.57 20.86 8.27
C ARG A 300 1.94 21.02 7.62
N HIS A 301 2.66 19.92 7.44
CA HIS A 301 4.04 19.94 6.96
C HIS A 301 4.13 19.72 5.46
N THR A 302 5.27 20.06 4.90
CA THR A 302 5.62 19.74 3.51
C THR A 302 5.81 18.22 3.38
N PHE A 303 4.77 17.51 2.96
CA PHE A 303 4.88 16.10 2.59
C PHE A 303 5.00 15.98 1.07
N ALA A 304 6.03 15.29 0.59
CA ALA A 304 6.17 15.01 -0.84
C ALA A 304 5.12 14.00 -1.33
N GLY A 305 4.69 13.11 -0.44
CA GLY A 305 3.78 12.00 -0.70
C GLY A 305 3.70 11.02 0.47
N VAL A 306 2.93 9.96 0.28
CA VAL A 306 2.89 8.79 1.18
C VAL A 306 3.35 7.58 0.37
N LEU A 307 4.39 6.89 0.84
CA LEU A 307 4.92 5.70 0.17
C LEU A 307 4.12 4.46 0.62
N GLY A 308 3.33 3.89 -0.28
CA GLY A 308 2.61 2.65 -0.02
C GLY A 308 3.50 1.43 -0.24
N ILE A 309 3.50 0.46 0.68
CA ILE A 309 4.18 -0.83 0.48
C ILE A 309 3.23 -1.84 -0.12
N VAL A 310 3.69 -2.57 -1.13
CA VAL A 310 2.98 -3.70 -1.71
C VAL A 310 3.97 -4.76 -2.21
N ARG A 311 3.52 -6.03 -2.30
CA ARG A 311 4.34 -7.08 -2.91
C ARG A 311 4.41 -6.94 -4.43
N ASN A 312 3.25 -6.73 -5.06
CA ASN A 312 3.04 -6.72 -6.50
C ASN A 312 1.87 -5.81 -6.89
N LEU A 313 1.70 -5.54 -8.19
CA LEU A 313 0.49 -4.85 -8.66
C LEU A 313 -0.67 -5.85 -8.85
N PRO A 314 -1.89 -5.52 -8.42
CA PRO A 314 -3.08 -6.35 -8.64
C PRO A 314 -3.72 -6.14 -10.00
N THR A 315 -4.49 -7.12 -10.47
CA THR A 315 -5.46 -6.89 -11.57
C THR A 315 -6.65 -6.07 -11.06
N SER A 316 -7.38 -5.42 -11.98
CA SER A 316 -8.58 -4.67 -11.60
C SER A 316 -9.66 -5.61 -11.04
N GLY A 317 -10.27 -5.21 -9.93
CA GLY A 317 -11.35 -5.94 -9.27
C GLY A 317 -10.90 -6.89 -8.14
N SER A 318 -9.61 -6.94 -7.79
CA SER A 318 -9.13 -7.67 -6.61
C SER A 318 -9.27 -6.83 -5.32
N LEU A 319 -9.21 -7.46 -4.14
CA LEU A 319 -9.24 -6.71 -2.88
C LEU A 319 -7.99 -5.85 -2.67
N LEU A 320 -6.82 -6.28 -3.17
CA LEU A 320 -5.62 -5.45 -3.18
C LEU A 320 -5.79 -4.22 -4.08
N ASP A 321 -6.46 -4.36 -5.24
CA ASP A 321 -6.83 -3.22 -6.09
C ASP A 321 -7.68 -2.21 -5.32
N CYS A 322 -8.70 -2.67 -4.57
CA CYS A 322 -9.50 -1.77 -3.73
C CYS A 322 -8.63 -1.00 -2.73
N ASN A 323 -7.74 -1.65 -1.98
CA ASN A 323 -6.88 -0.97 -1.00
C ASN A 323 -5.99 0.09 -1.65
N LEU A 324 -5.33 -0.25 -2.75
CA LEU A 324 -4.44 0.66 -3.46
C LEU A 324 -5.21 1.82 -4.11
N TRP A 325 -6.36 1.53 -4.73
CA TRP A 325 -7.21 2.57 -5.33
C TRP A 325 -7.72 3.54 -4.26
N VAL A 326 -8.26 3.05 -3.13
CA VAL A 326 -8.75 3.90 -2.04
C VAL A 326 -7.62 4.77 -1.48
N ALA A 327 -6.46 4.19 -1.21
CA ALA A 327 -5.31 4.94 -0.70
C ALA A 327 -4.88 6.06 -1.67
N SER A 328 -4.86 5.77 -2.97
CA SER A 328 -4.56 6.75 -4.01
C SER A 328 -5.62 7.84 -4.12
N GLN A 329 -6.91 7.50 -4.08
CA GLN A 329 -8.01 8.47 -4.09
C GLN A 329 -7.93 9.46 -2.92
N SER A 330 -7.56 8.98 -1.72
CA SER A 330 -7.35 9.85 -0.55
C SER A 330 -6.21 10.88 -0.75
N THR A 331 -5.34 10.70 -1.75
CA THR A 331 -4.34 11.71 -2.16
C THR A 331 -4.92 12.84 -3.02
N TRP A 332 -6.18 12.75 -3.43
CA TRP A 332 -6.87 13.69 -4.32
C TRP A 332 -8.14 14.30 -3.71
N ASN A 333 -8.88 13.50 -2.93
CA ASN A 333 -10.14 13.92 -2.32
C ASN A 333 -10.10 13.82 -0.78
N ASN A 334 -11.04 14.51 -0.14
CA ASN A 334 -11.27 14.48 1.30
C ASN A 334 -12.28 13.39 1.72
N THR A 335 -12.68 12.54 0.79
CA THR A 335 -13.70 11.53 1.00
C THR A 335 -13.16 10.44 1.92
N SER A 336 -14.00 9.95 2.84
CA SER A 336 -13.58 8.88 3.75
C SER A 336 -13.22 7.60 2.97
N ALA A 337 -12.24 6.85 3.48
CA ALA A 337 -11.82 5.61 2.84
C ALA A 337 -12.98 4.61 2.68
N THR A 338 -13.97 4.63 3.58
CA THR A 338 -15.16 3.77 3.50
C THR A 338 -16.05 4.12 2.31
N VAL A 339 -16.33 5.41 2.06
CA VAL A 339 -17.18 5.83 0.91
C VAL A 339 -16.45 5.59 -0.42
N LEU A 340 -15.15 5.78 -0.44
CA LEU A 340 -14.32 5.43 -1.60
C LEU A 340 -14.38 3.92 -1.88
N ALA A 341 -14.24 3.08 -0.85
CA ALA A 341 -14.38 1.64 -1.03
C ALA A 341 -15.77 1.26 -1.57
N GLU A 342 -16.83 1.86 -1.03
CA GLU A 342 -18.20 1.65 -1.50
C GLU A 342 -18.38 1.99 -2.99
N THR A 343 -17.77 3.10 -3.44
CA THR A 343 -17.69 3.49 -4.85
C THR A 343 -17.01 2.40 -5.69
N TRP A 344 -15.87 1.89 -5.20
CA TRP A 344 -15.09 0.84 -5.86
C TRP A 344 -15.87 -0.47 -5.96
N PHE A 345 -16.49 -0.93 -4.86
CA PHE A 345 -17.23 -2.19 -4.82
C PHE A 345 -18.46 -2.13 -5.73
N GLN A 346 -19.23 -1.05 -5.70
CA GLN A 346 -20.40 -0.93 -6.58
C GLN A 346 -20.03 -0.93 -8.07
N ALA A 347 -18.87 -0.37 -8.44
CA ALA A 347 -18.43 -0.35 -9.83
C ALA A 347 -17.83 -1.70 -10.30
N LEU A 348 -16.98 -2.34 -9.49
CA LEU A 348 -16.14 -3.45 -9.94
C LEU A 348 -16.54 -4.82 -9.38
N ARG A 349 -17.17 -4.84 -8.20
CA ARG A 349 -17.58 -6.04 -7.47
C ARG A 349 -18.97 -5.87 -6.82
N PRO A 350 -20.01 -5.45 -7.57
CA PRO A 350 -21.35 -5.23 -7.00
C PRO A 350 -21.97 -6.49 -6.40
N GLU A 351 -21.50 -7.67 -6.80
CA GLU A 351 -21.88 -8.95 -6.20
C GLU A 351 -21.38 -9.13 -4.76
N LEU A 352 -20.38 -8.36 -4.34
CA LEU A 352 -19.91 -8.30 -2.98
C LEU A 352 -20.65 -7.15 -2.27
N ASP A 353 -21.72 -7.46 -1.54
CA ASP A 353 -22.54 -6.47 -0.82
C ASP A 353 -21.73 -5.79 0.31
N PHE A 354 -20.91 -4.81 -0.07
CA PHE A 354 -19.99 -4.11 0.82
C PHE A 354 -20.74 -3.35 1.91
N LYS A 355 -21.90 -2.77 1.59
CA LYS A 355 -22.73 -2.04 2.56
C LYS A 355 -23.16 -2.94 3.71
N ALA A 356 -23.57 -4.17 3.40
CA ALA A 356 -23.96 -5.14 4.42
C ALA A 356 -22.75 -5.69 5.20
N THR A 357 -21.57 -5.81 4.58
CA THR A 357 -20.42 -6.48 5.19
C THR A 357 -19.36 -5.56 5.80
N VAL A 358 -19.44 -4.24 5.61
CA VAL A 358 -18.40 -3.29 6.07
C VAL A 358 -18.08 -3.41 7.57
N SER A 359 -19.07 -3.71 8.41
CA SER A 359 -18.84 -3.92 9.85
C SER A 359 -18.03 -5.19 10.12
N ASP A 360 -18.34 -6.29 9.41
CA ASP A 360 -17.61 -7.55 9.53
C ASP A 360 -16.17 -7.40 9.02
N LEU A 361 -15.96 -6.65 7.93
CA LEU A 361 -14.63 -6.37 7.38
C LEU A 361 -13.75 -5.54 8.35
N LYS A 362 -14.36 -4.63 9.13
CA LYS A 362 -13.66 -3.92 10.20
C LYS A 362 -13.24 -4.85 11.34
N GLU A 363 -14.09 -5.81 11.71
CA GLU A 363 -13.75 -6.84 12.69
C GLU A 363 -12.65 -7.78 12.19
N ILE A 364 -12.67 -8.16 10.91
CA ILE A 364 -11.58 -8.91 10.27
C ILE A 364 -10.28 -8.12 10.33
N ARG A 365 -10.31 -6.82 10.02
CA ARG A 365 -9.11 -5.97 10.10
C ARG A 365 -8.53 -5.95 11.51
N TYR A 366 -9.39 -5.86 12.54
CA TYR A 366 -8.94 -5.98 13.94
C TYR A 366 -8.22 -7.32 14.18
N VAL A 367 -8.78 -8.45 13.75
CA VAL A 367 -8.12 -9.76 13.89
C VAL A 367 -6.77 -9.78 13.16
N VAL A 368 -6.67 -9.23 11.94
CA VAL A 368 -5.40 -9.18 11.19
C VAL A 368 -4.32 -8.40 11.95
N VAL A 369 -4.67 -7.28 12.57
CA VAL A 369 -3.75 -6.49 13.39
C VAL A 369 -3.29 -7.28 14.62
N GLU A 370 -4.20 -7.96 15.31
CA GLU A 370 -3.85 -8.80 16.46
C GLU A 370 -2.99 -10.01 16.06
N LEU A 371 -3.23 -10.62 14.89
CA LEU A 371 -2.37 -11.66 14.34
C LEU A 371 -0.96 -11.14 14.02
N SER A 372 -0.83 -9.90 13.53
CA SER A 372 0.48 -9.25 13.34
C SER A 372 1.23 -9.10 14.67
N LYS A 373 0.52 -8.73 15.75
CA LYS A 373 1.10 -8.66 17.10
C LYS A 373 1.54 -10.04 17.61
N LEU A 374 0.71 -11.08 17.45
CA LEU A 374 1.09 -12.45 17.82
C LEU A 374 2.34 -12.92 17.07
N ARG A 375 2.44 -12.61 15.77
CA ARG A 375 3.61 -12.93 14.94
C ARG A 375 4.88 -12.28 15.47
N ALA A 376 4.83 -10.99 15.81
CA ALA A 376 5.97 -10.27 16.38
C ALA A 376 6.41 -10.91 17.72
N LEU A 377 5.46 -11.27 18.58
CA LEU A 377 5.75 -11.98 19.83
C LEU A 377 6.37 -13.36 19.61
N CYS A 378 5.98 -14.11 18.57
CA CYS A 378 6.62 -15.39 18.26
C CYS A 378 8.09 -15.22 17.83
N GLN A 379 8.45 -14.09 17.24
CA GLN A 379 9.84 -13.80 16.80
C GLN A 379 10.71 -13.25 17.93
N GLN A 380 10.13 -12.50 18.86
CA GLN A 380 10.83 -11.91 20.01
C GLN A 380 10.05 -12.23 21.30
N PRO A 381 10.35 -13.37 21.95
CA PRO A 381 9.55 -13.81 23.09
C PRO A 381 9.66 -12.87 24.28
N VAL A 382 8.54 -12.24 24.64
CA VAL A 382 8.44 -11.41 25.86
C VAL A 382 7.64 -12.18 26.90
N ARG A 383 8.15 -12.22 28.14
CA ARG A 383 7.42 -12.77 29.29
C ARG A 383 6.29 -11.82 29.69
N ILE A 384 5.08 -12.11 29.20
CA ILE A 384 3.83 -11.50 29.66
C ILE A 384 3.03 -12.58 30.41
N SER A 385 2.09 -12.18 31.26
CA SER A 385 1.20 -13.12 31.96
C SER A 385 0.43 -14.01 30.98
N ASN A 386 0.47 -15.32 31.22
CA ASN A 386 -0.25 -16.32 30.42
C ASN A 386 -1.77 -16.08 30.40
N ASP A 387 -2.33 -15.44 31.43
CA ASP A 387 -3.77 -15.13 31.48
C ASP A 387 -4.17 -14.05 30.47
N LEU A 388 -3.29 -13.05 30.24
CA LEU A 388 -3.55 -12.02 29.24
C LEU A 388 -3.53 -12.61 27.83
N TYR A 389 -2.56 -13.48 27.55
CA TYR A 389 -2.47 -14.20 26.29
C TYR A 389 -3.68 -15.13 26.08
N ARG A 390 -4.11 -15.83 27.15
CA ARG A 390 -5.32 -16.67 27.10
C ARG A 390 -6.54 -15.85 26.70
N HIS A 391 -6.80 -14.75 27.41
CA HIS A 391 -7.95 -13.90 27.15
C HIS A 391 -7.94 -13.33 25.72
N GLN A 392 -6.80 -12.82 25.26
CA GLN A 392 -6.67 -12.26 23.91
C GLN A 392 -6.96 -13.31 22.83
N VAL A 393 -6.43 -14.52 22.99
CA VAL A 393 -6.68 -15.64 22.08
C VAL A 393 -8.15 -16.06 22.08
N GLU A 394 -8.78 -16.19 23.24
CA GLU A 394 -10.22 -16.52 23.37
C GLU A 394 -11.10 -15.50 22.64
N CYS A 395 -10.80 -14.20 22.81
CA CYS A 395 -11.51 -13.13 22.11
C CYS A 395 -11.40 -13.26 20.59
N MET A 396 -10.19 -13.52 20.06
CA MET A 396 -9.99 -13.70 18.62
C MET A 396 -10.70 -14.94 18.08
N LEU A 397 -10.63 -16.07 18.77
CA LEU A 397 -11.27 -17.31 18.34
C LEU A 397 -12.81 -17.19 18.35
N SER A 398 -13.37 -16.57 19.40
CA SER A 398 -14.81 -16.27 19.49
C SER A 398 -15.27 -15.35 18.35
N LEU A 399 -14.49 -14.30 18.07
CA LEU A 399 -14.75 -13.39 16.96
C LEU A 399 -14.71 -14.10 15.61
N LEU A 400 -13.70 -14.93 15.35
CA LEU A 400 -13.58 -15.73 14.14
C LEU A 400 -14.77 -16.69 13.97
N GLN A 401 -15.23 -17.35 15.03
CA GLN A 401 -16.38 -18.24 14.98
C GLN A 401 -17.67 -17.49 14.63
N ARG A 402 -17.87 -16.30 15.23
CA ARG A 402 -19.03 -15.45 14.92
C ARG A 402 -19.01 -14.96 13.47
N LEU A 403 -17.86 -14.50 12.99
CA LEU A 403 -17.68 -14.07 11.59
C LEU A 403 -17.91 -15.23 10.62
N GLN A 404 -17.39 -16.42 10.93
CA GLN A 404 -17.62 -17.63 10.13
C GLN A 404 -19.11 -17.90 9.95
N TYR A 405 -19.87 -17.91 11.04
CA TYR A 405 -21.32 -18.12 10.99
C TYR A 405 -22.02 -17.08 10.11
N ARG A 406 -21.64 -15.79 10.20
CA ARG A 406 -22.25 -14.73 9.38
C ARG A 406 -21.97 -14.93 7.89
N PHE A 407 -20.73 -15.23 7.50
CA PHE A 407 -20.38 -15.46 6.10
C PHE A 407 -21.00 -16.74 5.53
N GLU A 408 -21.15 -17.80 6.33
CA GLU A 408 -21.88 -19.02 5.95
C GLU A 408 -23.38 -18.73 5.71
N GLN A 409 -24.02 -17.95 6.57
CA GLN A 409 -25.42 -17.54 6.40
C GLN A 409 -25.62 -16.68 5.14
N GLN A 410 -24.68 -15.76 4.87
CA GLN A 410 -24.68 -14.98 3.64
C GLN A 410 -24.50 -15.87 2.39
N GLU A 411 -23.58 -16.83 2.40
CA GLU A 411 -23.42 -17.74 1.25
C GLU A 411 -24.69 -18.59 1.03
N ALA A 412 -25.32 -19.08 2.11
CA ALA A 412 -26.52 -19.90 2.03
C ALA A 412 -27.71 -19.17 1.36
N THR A 413 -27.78 -17.84 1.45
CA THR A 413 -28.82 -17.04 0.78
C THR A 413 -28.49 -16.73 -0.68
N HIS A 414 -27.24 -16.92 -1.11
CA HIS A 414 -26.81 -16.73 -2.50
C HIS A 414 -27.02 -18.01 -3.34
N VAL A 415 -28.15 -18.05 -4.05
CA VAL A 415 -28.59 -19.21 -4.87
C VAL A 415 -27.66 -19.52 -6.07
N LYS A 416 -26.75 -18.62 -6.46
CA LYS A 416 -25.83 -18.83 -7.59
C LYS A 416 -24.38 -18.59 -7.17
N ARG A 417 -23.57 -19.66 -7.16
CA ARG A 417 -22.11 -19.53 -7.11
C ARG A 417 -21.63 -18.83 -8.39
N GLY A 418 -21.08 -17.63 -8.22
CA GLY A 418 -20.53 -16.85 -9.32
C GLY A 418 -19.19 -17.40 -9.83
N ILE A 419 -18.75 -16.87 -10.98
CA ILE A 419 -17.42 -17.16 -11.54
C ILE A 419 -16.32 -16.56 -10.66
N LYS A 420 -16.58 -15.41 -10.03
CA LYS A 420 -15.65 -14.71 -9.12
C LYS A 420 -15.73 -15.22 -7.67
N PRO A 421 -14.66 -15.08 -6.86
CA PRO A 421 -14.67 -15.42 -5.44
C PRO A 421 -15.65 -14.57 -4.62
N SER A 422 -16.36 -15.17 -3.68
CA SER A 422 -17.29 -14.52 -2.74
C SER A 422 -16.59 -14.10 -1.44
N TRP A 423 -17.28 -13.33 -0.58
CA TRP A 423 -16.78 -13.03 0.77
C TRP A 423 -16.50 -14.29 1.60
N HIS A 424 -17.36 -15.30 1.48
CA HIS A 424 -17.16 -16.58 2.14
C HIS A 424 -15.87 -17.28 1.68
N ASP A 425 -15.56 -17.24 0.37
CA ASP A 425 -14.32 -17.81 -0.16
C ASP A 425 -13.08 -17.14 0.46
N TYR A 426 -13.02 -15.81 0.47
CA TYR A 426 -11.91 -15.08 1.11
C TYR A 426 -11.81 -15.37 2.62
N PHE A 427 -12.96 -15.35 3.32
CA PHE A 427 -12.99 -15.55 4.76
C PHE A 427 -12.55 -16.97 5.16
N THR A 428 -12.93 -17.99 4.39
CA THR A 428 -12.58 -19.39 4.65
C THR A 428 -11.06 -19.60 4.71
N TYR A 429 -10.31 -19.06 3.76
CA TYR A 429 -8.85 -19.18 3.77
C TYR A 429 -8.20 -18.31 4.85
N PHE A 430 -8.75 -17.12 5.10
CA PHE A 430 -8.32 -16.27 6.20
C PHE A 430 -8.50 -16.94 7.57
N SER A 431 -9.67 -17.54 7.85
CA SER A 431 -9.95 -18.16 9.15
C SER A 431 -9.03 -19.34 9.42
N ARG A 432 -8.66 -20.12 8.39
CA ARG A 432 -7.68 -21.21 8.49
C ARG A 432 -6.30 -20.70 8.86
N ASP A 433 -5.82 -19.69 8.14
CA ASP A 433 -4.54 -19.05 8.45
C ASP A 433 -4.56 -18.50 9.88
N ALA A 434 -5.59 -17.73 10.24
CA ALA A 434 -5.73 -17.13 11.57
C ALA A 434 -5.68 -18.18 12.69
N ARG A 435 -6.45 -19.28 12.57
CA ARG A 435 -6.49 -20.36 13.57
C ARG A 435 -5.15 -21.05 13.73
N ARG A 436 -4.41 -21.28 12.65
CA ARG A 436 -3.08 -21.91 12.72
C ARG A 436 -2.04 -20.99 13.35
N ILE A 437 -2.09 -19.70 13.03
CA ILE A 437 -1.23 -18.68 13.65
C ILE A 437 -1.47 -18.64 15.16
N ILE A 438 -2.74 -18.62 15.56
CA ILE A 438 -3.16 -18.67 16.96
C ILE A 438 -2.69 -19.99 17.63
N ALA A 439 -2.90 -21.14 16.98
CA ALA A 439 -2.50 -22.43 17.52
C ALA A 439 -0.99 -22.53 17.75
N ASN A 440 -0.18 -22.07 16.80
CA ASN A 440 1.27 -22.00 16.94
C ASN A 440 1.69 -21.09 18.10
N PHE A 441 1.07 -19.90 18.21
CA PHE A 441 1.30 -19.00 19.34
C PHE A 441 0.95 -19.67 20.68
N MET A 442 -0.20 -20.36 20.78
CA MET A 442 -0.60 -21.07 21.98
C MET A 442 0.37 -22.19 22.36
N GLN A 443 0.89 -22.94 21.39
CA GLN A 443 1.91 -23.97 21.61
C GLN A 443 3.20 -23.36 22.17
N LEU A 444 3.70 -22.30 21.56
CA LEU A 444 4.95 -21.64 21.93
C LEU A 444 4.91 -21.04 23.34
N TYR A 445 3.75 -20.51 23.74
CA TYR A 445 3.54 -19.85 25.03
C TYR A 445 2.82 -20.71 26.08
N HIS A 446 2.61 -22.01 25.80
CA HIS A 446 1.90 -22.95 26.69
C HIS A 446 0.54 -22.43 27.17
N VAL A 447 -0.19 -21.72 26.30
CA VAL A 447 -1.53 -21.23 26.58
C VAL A 447 -2.51 -22.39 26.39
N SER A 448 -3.08 -22.88 27.49
CA SER A 448 -4.12 -23.92 27.46
C SER A 448 -5.52 -23.32 27.43
N LEU A 449 -6.36 -23.84 26.53
CA LEU A 449 -7.79 -23.53 26.41
C LEU A 449 -8.59 -24.84 26.58
N PRO A 450 -9.26 -25.05 27.73
CA PRO A 450 -9.95 -26.32 28.05
C PRO A 450 -11.01 -26.75 27.02
N HIS A 451 -11.61 -25.79 26.32
CA HIS A 451 -12.68 -26.02 25.36
C HIS A 451 -12.23 -25.98 23.89
N TYR A 452 -10.98 -25.60 23.63
CA TYR A 452 -10.45 -25.56 22.27
C TYR A 452 -9.89 -26.94 21.92
N ARG A 453 -10.72 -27.79 21.30
CA ARG A 453 -10.20 -28.94 20.57
C ARG A 453 -9.40 -28.38 19.39
N TYR A 454 -8.22 -28.94 19.13
CA TYR A 454 -7.50 -28.67 17.88
C TYR A 454 -8.49 -28.84 16.74
N ILE A 455 -8.92 -27.73 16.15
CA ILE A 455 -9.70 -27.76 14.93
C ILE A 455 -8.70 -28.26 13.91
N ASP A 456 -8.86 -29.52 13.52
CA ASP A 456 -8.07 -30.15 12.48
C ASP A 456 -8.48 -29.53 11.13
N ASP A 457 -8.15 -28.25 10.94
CA ASP A 457 -8.20 -27.59 9.65
C ASP A 457 -7.01 -28.12 8.83
N ALA A 458 -7.07 -29.40 8.45
CA ALA A 458 -6.09 -30.07 7.59
C ALA A 458 -6.00 -29.41 6.20
N GLN A 459 -6.96 -28.55 5.85
CA GLN A 459 -7.05 -27.85 4.57
C GLN A 459 -6.16 -26.62 4.53
N LYS A 460 -5.45 -26.41 3.42
CA LYS A 460 -4.45 -25.34 3.26
C LYS A 460 -5.07 -23.94 3.35
N GLY A 461 -4.29 -23.00 3.90
CA GLY A 461 -4.53 -21.56 3.83
C GLY A 461 -3.43 -20.88 3.01
N PHE A 462 -3.52 -19.56 2.81
CA PHE A 462 -2.57 -18.84 1.96
C PHE A 462 -1.19 -18.76 2.60
N TRP A 463 -1.12 -18.48 3.90
CA TRP A 463 0.12 -18.16 4.60
C TRP A 463 0.58 -19.24 5.57
N THR A 464 -0.13 -20.37 5.60
CA THR A 464 0.12 -21.46 6.54
C THR A 464 -0.03 -22.82 5.85
N ASP A 465 0.79 -23.79 6.24
CA ASP A 465 0.60 -25.19 5.87
C ASP A 465 0.74 -26.12 7.09
N ALA A 466 0.80 -27.44 6.84
CA ALA A 466 0.89 -28.43 7.90
C ALA A 466 2.28 -28.49 8.59
N GLN A 467 3.32 -27.93 7.97
CA GLN A 467 4.72 -28.03 8.41
C GLN A 467 5.30 -26.70 8.88
N ALA A 468 4.76 -25.59 8.40
CA ALA A 468 5.23 -24.24 8.67
C ALA A 468 4.07 -23.35 9.15
N PRO A 469 4.22 -22.71 10.32
CA PRO A 469 3.21 -21.79 10.84
C PRO A 469 3.14 -20.49 10.02
N PHE A 470 4.17 -20.20 9.22
CA PHE A 470 4.23 -19.06 8.30
C PHE A 470 5.00 -19.42 7.05
N LEU A 471 4.37 -19.22 5.89
CA LEU A 471 5.02 -19.31 4.60
C LEU A 471 5.65 -17.96 4.22
N SER A 472 6.84 -17.99 3.63
CA SER A 472 7.50 -16.79 3.08
C SER A 472 6.82 -16.29 1.80
N GLN A 473 6.12 -17.18 1.10
CA GLN A 473 5.32 -16.90 -0.08
C GLN A 473 3.92 -17.50 0.08
N PRO A 474 2.87 -16.83 -0.42
CA PRO A 474 1.53 -17.37 -0.30
C PRO A 474 1.37 -18.63 -1.17
N ASN A 475 0.70 -19.63 -0.62
CA ASN A 475 0.30 -20.82 -1.35
C ASN A 475 -0.70 -20.43 -2.45
N ARG A 476 -0.46 -20.87 -3.68
CA ARG A 476 -1.33 -20.59 -4.82
C ARG A 476 -2.64 -21.36 -4.78
N GLY A 477 -2.69 -22.53 -4.13
CA GLY A 477 -3.80 -23.46 -4.28
C GLY A 477 -3.67 -24.36 -5.51
N GLU A 478 -4.65 -25.24 -5.69
CA GLU A 478 -4.71 -26.19 -6.81
C GLU A 478 -5.32 -25.53 -8.05
N LYS A 479 -4.93 -26.02 -9.23
CA LYS A 479 -5.40 -25.44 -10.49
C LYS A 479 -6.93 -25.54 -10.60
N GLY A 480 -7.59 -24.40 -10.76
CA GLY A 480 -9.03 -24.29 -10.92
C GLY A 480 -9.82 -24.19 -9.61
N ASP A 481 -9.16 -24.23 -8.45
CA ASP A 481 -9.84 -24.02 -7.16
C ASP A 481 -10.07 -22.53 -6.86
N ARG A 482 -10.83 -22.25 -5.79
CA ARG A 482 -11.14 -20.87 -5.36
C ARG A 482 -9.90 -20.12 -4.84
N MET A 483 -8.95 -20.85 -4.27
CA MET A 483 -7.72 -20.29 -3.73
C MET A 483 -6.84 -19.74 -4.85
N GLU A 484 -6.69 -20.50 -5.94
CA GLU A 484 -5.97 -20.08 -7.15
C GLU A 484 -6.65 -18.88 -7.80
N MET A 485 -7.98 -18.87 -7.88
CA MET A 485 -8.72 -17.72 -8.42
C MET A 485 -8.39 -16.44 -7.63
N ILE A 486 -8.48 -16.48 -6.30
CA ILE A 486 -8.13 -15.34 -5.42
C ILE A 486 -6.66 -14.95 -5.60
N PHE A 487 -5.76 -15.93 -5.66
CA PHE A 487 -4.33 -15.68 -5.84
C PHE A 487 -4.02 -14.98 -7.16
N LEU A 488 -4.63 -15.43 -8.27
CA LEU A 488 -4.41 -14.88 -9.60
C LEU A 488 -5.03 -13.49 -9.78
N GLU A 489 -6.13 -13.16 -9.09
CA GLU A 489 -6.69 -11.79 -9.11
C GLU A 489 -5.71 -10.75 -8.52
N ASN A 490 -4.88 -11.15 -7.56
CA ASN A 490 -3.90 -10.28 -6.91
C ASN A 490 -2.55 -10.20 -7.64
N LYS A 491 -2.45 -10.69 -8.88
CA LYS A 491 -1.22 -10.62 -9.70
C LYS A 491 -1.51 -10.04 -11.07
N LEU A 492 -0.92 -8.87 -11.37
CA LEU A 492 -0.84 -8.37 -12.73
C LEU A 492 -0.16 -9.43 -13.61
N ARG A 493 -0.81 -9.78 -14.71
CA ARG A 493 -0.36 -10.83 -15.63
C ARG A 493 0.52 -10.27 -16.72
#